data_AF-A0A920G0U4-F1
#
_entry.id   AF-A0A920G0U4-F1
#
_cell.length_a   1.000
_cell.length_b   1.000
_cell.length_c   1.000
_cell.angle_alpha   90.00
_cell.angle_beta   90.00
_cell.angle_gamma   90.00
#
_symmetry.space_group_name_H-M   'P 1'
#
loop_
_entity.id
_entity.type
_entity.pdbx_description
1 polymer ?
#
loop_
_entity_poly.entity_id
_entity_poly.type
_entity_poly.pdbx_seq_one_letter_code
_entity_poly.pdbx_strand_id
1 'polypeptide(L)'
;MSDWRGGLRKMQVELGETVRYRLFPEQGGLCLNESLGQSIRLSFTGAIHCVACDRLTKKSFNQGYCFPCLRKLAACDSCIVSPEKCHLAEGTCREPDWAETHCQVPHIVYLSNTSSVKVGITRETQIPTRWIDQGATQAKPIARVQTRHQSGLLEVLCAQHVVIARWQTMLKGNGEPQDLEAIRQKVMASCKEGIADLQLQHGDRPSSFWRTPRRQRLSIRC
;
A
#
# COMPACT_ATOMS: atom_id res chain seq x y z
N MET A 1 -27.45 -17.78 -14.08
CA MET A 1 -26.46 -17.43 -13.04
C MET A 1 -25.09 -17.74 -13.60
N SER A 2 -24.20 -16.76 -13.65
CA SER A 2 -22.83 -16.98 -14.11
C SER A 2 -22.01 -17.46 -12.91
N ASP A 3 -21.67 -18.74 -12.87
CA ASP A 3 -20.86 -19.32 -11.80
C ASP A 3 -19.37 -19.15 -12.13
N TRP A 4 -18.65 -18.47 -11.23
CA TRP A 4 -17.20 -18.25 -11.34
C TRP A 4 -16.47 -19.09 -10.29
N ARG A 5 -15.36 -19.72 -10.67
CA ARG A 5 -14.57 -20.57 -9.76
C ARG A 5 -13.09 -20.33 -9.99
N GLY A 6 -12.35 -20.05 -8.92
CA GLY A 6 -10.90 -19.85 -9.00
C GLY A 6 -10.29 -19.54 -7.65
N GLY A 7 -8.96 -19.44 -7.62
CA GLY A 7 -8.26 -18.92 -6.45
C GLY A 7 -8.51 -17.42 -6.31
N LEU A 8 -8.99 -16.98 -5.14
CA LEU A 8 -9.15 -15.56 -4.89
C LEU A 8 -7.77 -14.88 -4.85
N ARG A 9 -7.55 -13.94 -5.76
CA ARG A 9 -6.35 -13.08 -5.83
C ARG A 9 -6.75 -11.62 -5.60
N LYS A 10 -5.75 -10.75 -5.46
CA LYS A 10 -5.96 -9.30 -5.43
C LYS A 10 -6.76 -8.89 -6.67
N MET A 11 -7.84 -8.14 -6.47
CA MET A 11 -8.65 -7.61 -7.56
C MET A 11 -7.82 -6.67 -8.44
N GLN A 12 -8.07 -6.72 -9.74
CA GLN A 12 -7.54 -5.71 -10.65
C GLN A 12 -8.39 -4.46 -10.50
N VAL A 13 -7.73 -3.31 -10.35
CA VAL A 13 -8.40 -2.01 -10.22
C VAL A 13 -7.99 -1.09 -11.35
N GLU A 14 -8.96 -0.35 -11.85
CA GLU A 14 -8.79 0.63 -12.93
C GLU A 14 -9.43 1.96 -12.48
N LEU A 15 -8.66 3.04 -12.57
CA LEU A 15 -9.14 4.38 -12.21
C LEU A 15 -9.91 4.97 -13.39
N GLY A 16 -11.21 5.19 -13.22
CA GLY A 16 -12.07 5.99 -14.10
C GLY A 16 -12.76 7.12 -13.32
N GLU A 17 -13.91 7.61 -13.80
CA GLU A 17 -14.77 8.51 -13.01
C GLU A 17 -15.21 7.88 -11.69
N THR A 18 -15.51 6.58 -11.74
CA THR A 18 -15.65 5.67 -10.60
C THR A 18 -14.65 4.54 -10.79
N VAL A 19 -14.00 4.11 -9.70
CA VAL A 19 -13.07 2.98 -9.74
C VAL A 19 -13.77 1.71 -10.20
N ARG A 20 -13.16 0.98 -11.14
CA ARG A 20 -13.64 -0.33 -11.59
C ARG A 20 -12.83 -1.46 -10.96
N TYR A 21 -13.52 -2.45 -10.44
CA TYR A 21 -12.95 -3.63 -9.80
C TYR A 21 -13.25 -4.87 -10.64
N ARG A 22 -12.21 -5.64 -10.98
CA ARG A 22 -12.34 -6.92 -11.68
C ARG A 22 -11.81 -8.08 -10.86
N LEU A 23 -12.60 -9.15 -10.83
CA LEU A 23 -12.28 -10.45 -10.22
C LEU A 23 -11.97 -11.48 -11.31
N PHE A 24 -11.12 -12.47 -11.05
CA PHE A 24 -10.77 -13.53 -12.02
C PHE A 24 -10.34 -13.00 -13.40
N PRO A 25 -9.33 -12.12 -13.49
CA PRO A 25 -8.86 -11.58 -14.77
C PRO A 25 -8.45 -12.68 -15.76
N GLU A 26 -7.92 -13.80 -15.26
CA GLU A 26 -7.56 -14.97 -16.07
C GLU A 26 -8.75 -15.71 -16.71
N GLN A 27 -9.97 -15.43 -16.26
CA GLN A 27 -11.22 -16.01 -16.78
C GLN A 27 -12.04 -14.99 -17.60
N GLY A 28 -11.41 -13.90 -18.05
CA GLY A 28 -12.07 -12.83 -18.80
C GLY A 28 -12.52 -11.65 -17.92
N GLY A 29 -12.35 -11.73 -16.60
CA GLY A 29 -12.55 -10.62 -15.67
C GLY A 29 -14.01 -10.29 -15.39
N LEU A 30 -14.53 -10.77 -14.26
CA LEU A 30 -15.83 -10.36 -13.72
C LEU A 30 -15.78 -8.91 -13.23
N CYS A 31 -16.50 -8.01 -13.90
CA CYS A 31 -16.68 -6.62 -13.47
C CYS A 31 -17.62 -6.56 -12.26
N LEU A 32 -17.07 -6.32 -11.06
CA LEU A 32 -17.86 -6.31 -9.83
C LEU A 32 -18.78 -5.10 -9.73
N ASN A 33 -18.43 -3.99 -10.37
CA ASN A 33 -19.26 -2.79 -10.38
C ASN A 33 -20.66 -3.04 -10.98
N GLU A 34 -20.76 -3.92 -11.97
CA GLU A 34 -22.05 -4.29 -12.59
C GLU A 34 -22.92 -5.15 -11.65
N SER A 35 -22.32 -5.74 -10.63
CA SER A 35 -23.01 -6.54 -9.62
C SER A 35 -23.48 -5.71 -8.41
N LEU A 36 -23.27 -4.38 -8.43
CA LEU A 36 -23.76 -3.51 -7.36
C LEU A 36 -25.29 -3.54 -7.26
N GLY A 37 -25.81 -3.66 -6.04
CA GLY A 37 -27.24 -3.82 -5.78
C GLY A 37 -27.78 -5.23 -6.03
N GLN A 38 -26.95 -6.16 -6.50
CA GLN A 38 -27.33 -7.56 -6.71
C GLN A 38 -26.89 -8.45 -5.54
N SER A 39 -27.58 -9.58 -5.35
CA SER A 39 -27.21 -10.58 -4.36
C SER A 39 -26.10 -11.49 -4.90
N ILE A 40 -24.93 -11.45 -4.26
CA ILE A 40 -23.78 -12.30 -4.59
C ILE A 40 -23.67 -13.42 -3.55
N ARG A 41 -23.47 -14.66 -4.02
CA ARG A 41 -23.14 -15.80 -3.16
C ARG A 41 -21.66 -16.16 -3.32
N LEU A 42 -20.93 -16.20 -2.21
CA LEU A 42 -19.58 -16.73 -2.15
C LEU A 42 -19.62 -18.11 -1.49
N SER A 43 -18.98 -19.11 -2.10
CA SER A 43 -18.89 -20.46 -1.56
C SER A 43 -17.43 -20.91 -1.52
N PHE A 44 -16.94 -21.20 -0.32
CA PHE A 44 -15.59 -21.70 -0.13
C PHE A 44 -15.55 -23.19 -0.45
N THR A 45 -14.68 -23.58 -1.39
CA THR A 45 -14.57 -24.95 -1.89
C THR A 45 -13.76 -25.88 -0.97
N GLY A 46 -13.18 -25.35 0.11
CA GLY A 46 -12.27 -26.10 0.99
C GLY A 46 -10.80 -26.09 0.53
N ALA A 47 -10.51 -25.59 -0.67
CA ALA A 47 -9.16 -25.57 -1.21
C ALA A 47 -8.46 -24.22 -0.97
N ILE A 48 -7.27 -24.27 -0.38
CA ILE A 48 -6.38 -23.12 -0.25
C ILE A 48 -5.08 -23.44 -0.98
N HIS A 49 -4.75 -22.68 -2.01
CA HIS A 49 -3.51 -22.83 -2.76
C HIS A 49 -2.55 -21.70 -2.45
N CYS A 50 -1.29 -22.05 -2.20
CA CYS A 50 -0.22 -21.08 -1.98
C CYS A 50 -0.10 -20.13 -3.18
N VAL A 51 -0.05 -18.81 -2.94
CA VAL A 51 0.09 -17.81 -4.01
C VAL A 51 1.39 -17.94 -4.81
N ALA A 52 2.45 -18.51 -4.23
CA ALA A 52 3.76 -18.60 -4.87
C ALA A 52 4.05 -19.95 -5.53
N CYS A 53 3.62 -21.05 -4.91
CA CYS A 53 3.96 -22.41 -5.39
C CYS A 53 2.74 -23.28 -5.71
N ASP A 54 1.54 -22.71 -5.61
CA ASP A 54 0.25 -23.37 -5.86
C ASP A 54 -0.06 -24.62 -5.02
N ARG A 55 0.82 -24.97 -4.07
CA ARG A 55 0.63 -26.10 -3.17
C ARG A 55 -0.68 -25.97 -2.39
N LEU A 56 -1.50 -27.02 -2.43
CA LEU A 56 -2.66 -27.18 -1.58
C LEU A 56 -2.24 -27.22 -0.10
N THR A 57 -2.86 -26.38 0.72
CA THR A 57 -2.56 -26.25 2.15
C THR A 57 -3.85 -26.21 2.95
N LYS A 58 -3.78 -26.66 4.21
CA LYS A 58 -4.91 -26.57 5.15
C LYS A 58 -5.10 -25.16 5.72
N LYS A 59 -4.04 -24.35 5.67
CA LYS A 59 -4.00 -22.99 6.23
C LYS A 59 -3.21 -22.06 5.32
N SER A 60 -3.66 -20.81 5.26
CA SER A 60 -2.94 -19.72 4.61
C SER A 60 -2.14 -18.94 5.65
N PHE A 61 -0.94 -18.51 5.29
CA PHE A 61 -0.07 -17.65 6.08
C PHE A 61 0.19 -16.33 5.35
N ASN A 62 0.34 -15.23 6.10
CA ASN A 62 0.48 -13.88 5.55
C ASN A 62 -0.57 -13.60 4.47
N GLN A 63 -0.11 -13.22 3.26
CA GLN A 63 -0.92 -12.82 2.12
C GLN A 63 -1.24 -13.99 1.17
N GLY A 64 -1.42 -15.22 1.68
CA GLY A 64 -1.78 -16.36 0.83
C GLY A 64 -0.72 -17.46 0.68
N TYR A 65 0.30 -17.51 1.54
CA TYR A 65 1.43 -18.44 1.40
C TYR A 65 1.24 -19.72 2.23
N CYS A 66 1.90 -20.81 1.81
CA CYS A 66 2.08 -21.99 2.66
C CYS A 66 3.27 -21.78 3.62
N PHE A 67 3.33 -22.57 4.70
CA PHE A 67 4.38 -22.44 5.72
C PHE A 67 5.83 -22.52 5.18
N PRO A 68 6.17 -23.41 4.24
CA PRO A 68 7.50 -23.40 3.61
C PRO A 68 7.82 -22.10 2.88
N CYS A 69 6.88 -21.56 2.10
CA CYS A 69 7.07 -20.28 1.41
C CYS A 69 7.16 -19.10 2.38
N LEU A 70 6.38 -19.11 3.47
CA LEU A 70 6.48 -18.13 4.55
C LEU A 70 7.91 -18.02 5.12
N ARG A 71 8.56 -19.16 5.32
CA ARG A 71 9.92 -19.22 5.89
C ARG A 71 11.02 -18.84 4.89
N LYS A 72 10.79 -19.07 3.59
CA LYS A 72 11.81 -18.92 2.55
C LYS A 72 11.77 -17.56 1.85
N LEU A 73 10.59 -17.05 1.52
CA LEU A 73 10.44 -15.92 0.60
C LEU A 73 10.63 -14.58 1.32
N ALA A 74 11.33 -13.65 0.68
CA ALA A 74 11.50 -12.26 1.13
C ALA A 74 10.15 -11.50 1.12
N ALA A 75 9.22 -11.89 0.25
CA ALA A 75 7.84 -11.38 0.23
C ALA A 75 7.06 -11.63 1.54
N CYS A 76 7.59 -12.51 2.40
CA CYS A 76 7.02 -12.85 3.70
C CYS A 76 7.78 -12.25 4.89
N ASP A 77 8.83 -11.46 4.64
CA ASP A 77 9.64 -10.88 5.69
C ASP A 77 8.86 -9.84 6.50
N SER A 78 9.26 -9.66 7.76
CA SER A 78 8.64 -8.66 8.64
C SER A 78 8.74 -7.25 8.07
N CYS A 79 9.78 -6.94 7.28
CA CYS A 79 9.96 -5.65 6.63
C CYS A 79 8.93 -5.34 5.52
N ILE A 80 8.16 -6.35 5.10
CA ILE A 80 7.01 -6.16 4.22
C ILE A 80 5.84 -5.49 4.97
N VAL A 81 5.72 -5.74 6.27
CA VAL A 81 4.72 -5.11 7.16
C VAL A 81 5.27 -3.85 7.83
N SER A 82 6.55 -3.86 8.18
CA SER A 82 7.29 -2.78 8.85
C SER A 82 8.42 -2.28 7.94
N PRO A 83 8.15 -1.37 6.99
CA PRO A 83 9.15 -0.89 6.02
C PRO A 83 10.39 -0.26 6.66
N GLU A 84 10.24 0.33 7.86
CA GLU A 84 11.31 0.89 8.69
C GLU A 84 12.30 -0.16 9.20
N LYS A 85 11.93 -1.45 9.18
CA LYS A 85 12.80 -2.58 9.54
C LYS A 85 13.38 -3.29 8.32
N CYS A 86 13.47 -2.60 7.19
CA CYS A 86 14.06 -3.16 5.99
C CYS A 86 15.56 -3.43 6.21
N HIS A 87 15.87 -4.72 6.36
CA HIS A 87 17.18 -5.27 6.68
C HIS A 87 18.10 -5.42 5.46
N LEU A 88 17.77 -4.81 4.32
CA LEU A 88 18.59 -4.92 3.11
C LEU A 88 20.00 -4.37 3.30
N ALA A 89 20.13 -3.25 4.01
CA ALA A 89 21.44 -2.66 4.31
C ALA A 89 22.31 -3.58 5.20
N GLU A 90 21.69 -4.51 5.94
CA GLU A 90 22.36 -5.51 6.77
C GLU A 90 22.81 -6.73 5.94
N GLY A 91 22.43 -6.82 4.67
CA GLY A 91 22.76 -7.95 3.80
C GLY A 91 21.99 -9.24 4.11
N THR A 92 20.95 -9.19 4.95
CA THR A 92 20.20 -10.37 5.42
C THR A 92 18.90 -10.62 4.64
N CYS A 93 18.68 -9.91 3.53
CA CYS A 93 17.53 -10.14 2.65
C CYS A 93 17.58 -11.55 2.06
N ARG A 94 16.51 -12.32 2.26
CA ARG A 94 16.44 -13.73 1.88
C ARG A 94 16.57 -13.97 0.36
N GLU A 95 16.19 -12.97 -0.44
CA GLU A 95 16.23 -12.99 -1.90
C GLU A 95 16.82 -11.66 -2.40
N PRO A 96 18.11 -11.60 -2.76
CA PRO A 96 18.74 -10.35 -3.22
C PRO A 96 18.08 -9.74 -4.46
N ASP A 97 17.73 -10.54 -5.46
CA ASP A 97 17.07 -10.09 -6.69
C ASP A 97 15.67 -9.47 -6.41
N TRP A 98 14.99 -9.95 -5.37
CA TRP A 98 13.74 -9.36 -4.91
C TRP A 98 13.97 -7.94 -4.39
N ALA A 99 15.09 -7.70 -3.70
CA ALA A 99 15.39 -6.41 -3.13
C ALA A 99 15.58 -5.32 -4.19
N GLU A 100 16.12 -5.65 -5.36
CA GLU A 100 16.29 -4.69 -6.47
C GLU A 100 14.96 -4.16 -6.99
N THR A 101 13.91 -5.00 -6.97
CA THR A 101 12.58 -4.66 -7.51
C THR A 101 11.58 -4.20 -6.46
N HIS A 102 11.84 -4.45 -5.16
CA HIS A 102 10.90 -4.19 -4.07
C HIS A 102 11.44 -3.27 -2.97
N CYS A 103 12.75 -3.29 -2.73
CA CYS A 103 13.39 -2.57 -1.64
C CYS A 103 14.19 -1.35 -2.13
N GLN A 104 14.97 -1.50 -3.21
CA GLN A 104 15.81 -0.46 -3.82
C GLN A 104 15.11 0.27 -4.98
N VAL A 105 13.79 0.39 -4.90
CA VAL A 105 12.99 1.12 -5.90
C VAL A 105 12.41 2.39 -5.31
N PRO A 106 12.07 3.38 -6.15
CA PRO A 106 11.40 4.58 -5.68
C PRO A 106 10.09 4.29 -4.94
N HIS A 107 9.98 4.85 -3.74
CA HIS A 107 8.77 4.81 -2.91
C HIS A 107 8.23 6.22 -2.70
N ILE A 108 6.92 6.31 -2.60
CA ILE A 108 6.19 7.54 -2.30
C ILE A 108 5.60 7.43 -0.90
N VAL A 109 5.92 8.42 -0.07
CA VAL A 109 5.24 8.66 1.21
C VAL A 109 4.14 9.67 0.95
N TYR A 110 2.92 9.37 1.39
CA TYR A 110 1.72 10.15 1.08
C TYR A 110 0.79 10.30 2.28
N LEU A 111 -0.03 11.35 2.26
CA LEU A 111 -1.23 11.45 3.07
C LEU A 111 -2.39 10.79 2.33
N SER A 112 -3.20 10.02 3.03
CA SER A 112 -4.48 9.53 2.51
C SER A 112 -5.61 9.82 3.48
N ASN A 113 -6.75 10.20 2.96
CA ASN A 113 -7.99 10.35 3.71
C ASN A 113 -8.90 9.18 3.33
N THR A 114 -9.21 8.31 4.30
CA THR A 114 -10.21 7.23 4.15
C THR A 114 -11.45 7.61 4.97
N SER A 115 -11.27 7.59 6.29
CA SER A 115 -12.18 8.16 7.31
C SER A 115 -11.44 9.16 8.22
N SER A 116 -10.12 9.09 8.21
CA SER A 116 -9.19 10.02 8.85
C SER A 116 -7.95 10.13 7.98
N VAL A 117 -7.19 11.21 8.17
CA VAL A 117 -5.91 11.37 7.48
C VAL A 117 -4.90 10.45 8.13
N LYS A 118 -4.18 9.69 7.30
CA LYS A 118 -3.06 8.84 7.70
C LYS A 118 -1.87 9.06 6.78
N VAL A 119 -0.67 8.83 7.30
CA VAL A 119 0.53 8.68 6.49
C VAL A 119 0.59 7.24 6.00
N GLY A 120 0.96 7.05 4.73
CA GLY A 120 1.19 5.72 4.18
C GLY A 120 2.31 5.75 3.16
N ILE A 121 2.79 4.56 2.81
CA ILE A 121 3.82 4.38 1.80
C ILE A 121 3.39 3.43 0.69
N THR A 122 4.00 3.61 -0.47
CA THR A 122 3.82 2.72 -1.61
C THR A 122 5.02 2.80 -2.55
N ARG A 123 5.24 1.77 -3.37
CA ARG A 123 6.08 1.91 -4.56
C ARG A 123 5.44 2.92 -5.51
N GLU A 124 6.27 3.70 -6.19
CA GLU A 124 5.82 4.70 -7.17
C GLU A 124 4.94 4.07 -8.26
N THR A 125 5.30 2.87 -8.73
CA THR A 125 4.56 2.10 -9.75
C THR A 125 3.18 1.59 -9.30
N GLN A 126 2.85 1.69 -8.01
CA GLN A 126 1.56 1.25 -7.46
C GLN A 126 0.60 2.43 -7.23
N ILE A 127 0.97 3.65 -7.60
CA ILE A 127 0.04 4.79 -7.59
C ILE A 127 -0.73 4.78 -8.93
N PRO A 128 -2.08 4.94 -8.92
CA PRO A 128 -2.96 5.18 -7.77
C PRO A 128 -3.56 3.90 -7.15
N THR A 129 -3.28 2.72 -7.71
CA THR A 129 -3.82 1.41 -7.26
C THR A 129 -3.77 1.22 -5.75
N ARG A 130 -2.66 1.55 -5.08
CA ARG A 130 -2.52 1.38 -3.63
C ARG A 130 -3.47 2.28 -2.82
N TRP A 131 -3.78 3.47 -3.31
CA TRP A 131 -4.72 4.39 -2.66
C TRP A 131 -6.14 3.85 -2.76
N ILE A 132 -6.48 3.31 -3.94
CA ILE A 132 -7.75 2.63 -4.20
C ILE A 132 -7.91 1.40 -3.29
N ASP A 133 -6.90 0.53 -3.24
CA ASP A 133 -6.92 -0.68 -2.40
C ASP A 133 -7.13 -0.38 -0.91
N GLN A 134 -6.73 0.82 -0.46
CA GLN A 134 -6.90 1.27 0.92
C GLN A 134 -8.21 2.03 1.17
N GLY A 135 -9.05 2.21 0.15
CA GLY A 135 -10.30 2.96 0.24
C GLY A 135 -10.09 4.46 0.46
N ALA A 136 -8.99 5.03 -0.03
CA ALA A 136 -8.74 6.46 0.10
C ALA A 136 -9.66 7.26 -0.82
N THR A 137 -10.33 8.28 -0.29
CA THR A 137 -11.13 9.24 -1.07
C THR A 137 -10.28 10.41 -1.56
N GLN A 138 -9.22 10.75 -0.81
CA GLN A 138 -8.22 11.74 -1.19
C GLN A 138 -6.83 11.18 -0.89
N ALA A 139 -5.89 11.45 -1.78
CA ALA A 139 -4.49 11.18 -1.51
C ALA A 139 -3.61 12.35 -1.96
N LYS A 140 -2.53 12.57 -1.23
CA LYS A 140 -1.56 13.63 -1.51
C LYS A 140 -0.15 13.12 -1.22
N PRO A 141 0.71 13.02 -2.24
CA PRO A 141 2.11 12.73 -2.01
C PRO A 141 2.79 13.80 -1.15
N ILE A 142 3.60 13.34 -0.20
CA ILE A 142 4.46 14.17 0.65
C ILE A 142 5.87 14.22 0.05
N ALA A 143 6.38 13.03 -0.30
CA ALA A 143 7.79 12.80 -0.59
C ALA A 143 8.01 11.59 -1.50
N ARG A 144 9.12 11.60 -2.23
CA ARG A 144 9.62 10.49 -3.05
C ARG A 144 11.02 10.09 -2.61
N VAL A 145 11.17 8.90 -2.05
CA VAL A 145 12.45 8.36 -1.58
C VAL A 145 12.93 7.23 -2.49
N GLN A 146 14.21 6.88 -2.40
CA GLN A 146 14.81 5.87 -3.28
C GLN A 146 14.67 4.44 -2.77
N THR A 147 14.39 4.25 -1.49
CA THR A 147 14.34 2.92 -0.88
C THR A 147 13.14 2.75 0.03
N ARG A 148 12.74 1.49 0.21
CA ARG A 148 11.70 1.08 1.15
C ARG A 148 12.03 1.49 2.59
N HIS A 149 13.28 1.30 2.99
CA HIS A 149 13.75 1.64 4.34
C HIS A 149 13.50 3.12 4.65
N GLN A 150 13.94 4.01 3.76
CA GLN A 150 13.74 5.46 3.92
C GLN A 150 12.27 5.84 3.95
N SER A 151 11.42 5.16 3.16
CA SER A 151 9.99 5.44 3.20
C SER A 151 9.37 5.07 4.55
N GLY A 152 9.81 3.96 5.14
CA GLY A 152 9.36 3.53 6.47
C GLY A 152 9.81 4.48 7.57
N LEU A 153 11.07 4.91 7.55
CA LEU A 153 11.58 5.89 8.52
C LEU A 153 10.81 7.21 8.45
N LEU A 154 10.57 7.72 7.24
CA LEU A 154 9.76 8.93 7.08
C LEU A 154 8.30 8.71 7.47
N GLU A 155 7.69 7.57 7.12
CA GLU A 155 6.32 7.24 7.52
C GLU A 155 6.16 7.31 9.03
N VAL A 156 7.04 6.64 9.77
CA VAL A 156 7.02 6.62 11.24
C VAL A 156 7.19 8.03 11.79
N LEU A 157 8.15 8.81 11.27
CA LEU A 157 8.37 10.19 11.68
C LEU A 157 7.12 11.06 11.45
N CYS A 158 6.57 11.05 10.23
CA CYS A 158 5.42 11.87 9.87
C CYS A 158 4.12 11.42 10.57
N ALA A 159 3.94 10.12 10.81
CA ALA A 159 2.74 9.57 11.44
C ALA A 159 2.54 10.08 12.87
N GLN A 160 3.62 10.42 13.59
CA GLN A 160 3.56 11.01 14.93
C GLN A 160 2.86 12.37 14.96
N HIS A 161 2.83 13.08 13.83
CA HIS A 161 2.27 14.43 13.71
C HIS A 161 0.90 14.46 13.03
N VAL A 162 0.36 13.30 12.64
CA VAL A 162 -0.98 13.17 12.07
C VAL A 162 -1.94 12.65 13.14
N VAL A 163 -2.97 13.44 13.45
CA VAL A 163 -3.99 13.06 14.43
C VAL A 163 -4.85 11.92 13.87
N ILE A 164 -4.76 10.75 14.48
CA ILE A 164 -5.60 9.60 14.14
C ILE A 164 -6.99 9.81 14.76
N ALA A 165 -8.05 9.82 13.95
CA ALA A 165 -9.41 9.81 14.48
C ALA A 165 -9.68 8.50 15.22
N ARG A 166 -10.47 8.55 16.30
CA ARG A 166 -10.89 7.36 17.06
C ARG A 166 -11.48 6.30 16.13
N TRP A 167 -11.16 5.02 16.38
CA TRP A 167 -11.59 3.88 15.56
C TRP A 167 -13.12 3.79 15.37
N GLN A 168 -13.90 4.37 16.29
CA GLN A 168 -15.38 4.47 16.19
C GLN A 168 -15.84 5.40 15.05
N THR A 169 -15.05 6.43 14.72
CA THR A 169 -15.31 7.35 13.60
C THR A 169 -15.08 6.66 12.25
N MET A 170 -14.19 5.67 12.20
CA MET A 170 -13.89 4.86 11.01
C MET A 170 -15.08 4.01 10.53
N LEU A 171 -16.01 3.67 11.44
CA LEU A 171 -17.20 2.88 11.10
C LEU A 171 -18.34 3.71 10.48
N LYS A 172 -18.21 5.04 10.46
CA LYS A 172 -19.28 5.96 10.00
C LYS A 172 -19.20 6.33 8.50
N GLY A 173 -18.30 5.71 7.74
CA GLY A 173 -18.19 5.89 6.29
C GLY A 173 -17.09 6.83 5.83
N ASN A 174 -17.25 7.38 4.63
CA ASN A 174 -16.27 8.24 3.96
C ASN A 174 -15.95 9.47 4.81
N GLY A 175 -14.68 9.67 5.13
CA GLY A 175 -14.24 10.84 5.89
C GLY A 175 -14.52 12.12 5.12
N GLU A 176 -14.95 13.15 5.84
CA GLU A 176 -15.16 14.48 5.26
C GLU A 176 -13.91 14.95 4.53
N PRO A 177 -14.04 15.59 3.34
CA PRO A 177 -12.90 16.12 2.62
C PRO A 177 -12.02 17.00 3.51
N GLN A 178 -10.73 16.69 3.58
CA GLN A 178 -9.75 17.44 4.36
C GLN A 178 -8.84 18.26 3.44
N ASP A 179 -8.29 19.36 3.97
CA ASP A 179 -7.20 20.08 3.29
C ASP A 179 -5.87 19.34 3.51
N LEU A 180 -5.62 18.36 2.64
CA LEU A 180 -4.38 17.59 2.67
C LEU A 180 -3.13 18.44 2.39
N GLU A 181 -3.25 19.62 1.74
CA GLU A 181 -2.10 20.48 1.52
C GLU A 181 -1.72 21.22 2.81
N ALA A 182 -2.69 21.76 3.54
CA ALA A 182 -2.45 22.37 4.84
C ALA A 182 -1.86 21.36 5.84
N ILE A 183 -2.40 20.14 5.88
CA ILE A 183 -1.88 19.06 6.74
C ILE A 183 -0.46 18.69 6.31
N ARG A 184 -0.20 18.56 5.00
CA ARG A 184 1.16 18.28 4.49
C ARG A 184 2.15 19.35 4.94
N GLN A 185 1.80 20.63 4.81
CA GLN A 185 2.67 21.74 5.23
C GLN A 185 2.95 21.70 6.73
N LYS A 186 1.93 21.45 7.55
CA LYS A 186 2.08 21.29 9.00
C LYS A 186 3.02 20.13 9.35
N VAL A 187 2.78 18.95 8.78
CA VAL A 187 3.60 17.75 9.02
C VAL A 187 5.04 17.99 8.59
N MET A 188 5.27 18.57 7.41
CA MET A 188 6.61 18.88 6.91
C MET A 188 7.34 19.91 7.79
N ALA A 189 6.61 20.90 8.32
CA ALA A 189 7.18 21.87 9.24
C ALA A 189 7.56 21.22 10.59
N SER A 190 6.70 20.37 11.15
CA SER A 190 6.96 19.66 12.40
C SER A 190 8.08 18.62 12.29
N CYS A 191 8.22 17.97 11.12
CA CYS A 191 9.24 16.93 10.89
C CYS A 191 10.57 17.50 10.38
N LYS A 192 10.73 18.83 10.28
CA LYS A 192 11.85 19.45 9.57
C LYS A 192 13.22 18.98 10.09
N GLU A 193 13.39 18.94 11.41
CA GLU A 193 14.63 18.50 12.06
C GLU A 193 14.87 17.00 11.84
N GLY A 194 13.87 16.15 12.11
CA GLY A 194 13.99 14.71 11.89
C GLY A 194 14.24 14.33 10.43
N ILE A 195 13.70 15.10 9.47
CA ILE A 195 13.99 14.92 8.04
C ILE A 195 15.46 15.27 7.76
N ALA A 196 15.99 16.34 8.34
CA ALA A 196 17.40 16.72 8.19
C ALA A 196 18.34 15.66 8.79
N ASP A 197 18.00 15.10 9.95
CA ASP A 197 18.77 14.02 10.57
C ASP A 197 18.78 12.76 9.69
N LEU A 198 17.62 12.38 9.13
CA LEU A 198 17.52 11.25 8.19
C LEU A 198 18.34 11.48 6.91
N GLN A 199 18.41 12.72 6.42
CA GLN A 199 19.25 13.10 5.29
C GLN A 199 20.74 12.93 5.60
N LEU A 200 21.17 13.38 6.79
CA LEU A 200 22.55 13.25 7.23
C LEU A 200 22.97 11.77 7.36
N GLN A 201 22.13 10.94 7.96
CA GLN A 201 22.43 9.53 8.24
C GLN A 201 22.46 8.64 7.00
N HIS A 202 21.63 8.94 6.00
CA HIS A 202 21.49 8.10 4.80
C HIS A 202 22.09 8.73 3.52
N GLY A 203 22.71 9.91 3.66
CA GLY A 203 23.47 10.61 2.63
C GLY A 203 22.62 11.37 1.60
N ASP A 204 23.04 12.60 1.29
CA ASP A 204 22.56 13.39 0.16
C ASP A 204 23.24 12.93 -1.14
N ARG A 205 22.72 11.89 -1.81
CA ARG A 205 22.97 11.77 -3.26
C ARG A 205 22.03 12.70 -4.00
N PRO A 206 22.55 13.59 -4.87
CA PRO A 206 21.88 14.84 -5.21
C PRO A 206 20.61 14.62 -6.04
N SER A 207 19.54 15.32 -5.62
CA SER A 207 18.45 15.89 -6.44
C SER A 207 17.03 15.27 -6.46
N SER A 208 16.73 14.14 -5.83
CA SER A 208 15.36 13.59 -5.91
C SER A 208 14.73 13.00 -4.64
N PHE A 209 15.45 12.95 -3.51
CA PHE A 209 15.01 12.32 -2.26
C PHE A 209 13.76 12.89 -1.62
N TRP A 210 13.45 14.16 -1.90
CA TRP A 210 12.34 14.88 -1.29
C TRP A 210 11.70 15.85 -2.29
N ARG A 211 11.68 15.51 -3.58
CA ARG A 211 10.91 16.32 -4.53
C ARG A 211 9.43 16.12 -4.23
N THR A 212 8.77 17.16 -3.74
CA THR A 212 7.31 17.19 -3.69
C THR A 212 6.80 16.95 -5.12
N PRO A 213 6.04 15.87 -5.37
CA PRO A 213 5.49 15.63 -6.69
C PRO A 213 4.70 16.85 -7.15
N ARG A 214 4.91 17.30 -8.39
CA ARG A 214 4.15 18.43 -8.95
C ARG A 214 2.66 18.12 -8.83
N ARG A 215 1.94 18.99 -8.12
CA ARG A 215 0.50 18.97 -7.81
C ARG A 215 -0.28 17.79 -8.43
N GLN A 216 -0.29 16.65 -7.74
CA GLN A 216 -1.27 15.58 -7.99
C GLN A 216 -2.18 15.52 -6.77
N ARG A 217 -3.26 16.29 -6.81
CA ARG A 217 -4.42 16.04 -5.95
C ARG A 217 -5.27 15.04 -6.71
N LEU A 218 -5.30 13.79 -6.27
CA LEU A 218 -6.26 12.82 -6.78
C LEU A 218 -7.46 12.78 -5.82
N SER A 219 -8.63 13.09 -6.36
CA SER A 219 -9.91 12.71 -5.76
C SER A 219 -10.25 11.34 -6.31
N ILE A 220 -10.45 10.36 -5.43
CA ILE A 220 -10.82 9.00 -5.79
C ILE A 220 -12.29 8.83 -5.41
N ARG A 221 -13.11 8.45 -6.38
CA ARG A 221 -14.50 8.04 -6.14
C ARG A 221 -14.57 6.52 -6.27
N CYS A 222 -14.78 5.87 -5.15
CA CYS A 222 -15.01 4.42 -5.05
C CYS A 222 -16.51 4.14 -5.05
#